data_AF-A0A257ZFU2-F1
#
_entry.id   AF-A0A257ZFU2-F1
#
_cell.length_a   1.000
_cell.length_b   1.000
_cell.length_c   1.000
_cell.angle_alpha   90.00
_cell.angle_beta   90.00
_cell.angle_gamma   90.00
#
_symmetry.space_group_name_H-M   'P 1'
#
loop_
_entity.id
_entity.type
_entity.pdbx_description
1 polymer ?
#
loop_
_entity_poly.entity_id
_entity_poly.type
_entity_poly.pdbx_seq_one_letter_code
_entity_poly.pdbx_strand_id
1 'polypeptide(L)'
;MPPSGANRQQPPPGAPRPGARDAFPGPVTATPPAAGTPSPANAPGADTDAMIVQPPTEKIVNPTAVYAGLDKITGRITSFEVGMGETVQFGALQVTPRACYTRPPTEPTNTTSFTEVNEITL
;
A
#
# COMPACT_ATOMS: atom_id res chain seq x y z
N MET A 1 11.80 7.20 -67.92
CA MET A 1 11.36 7.66 -66.59
C MET A 1 11.25 6.46 -65.67
N PRO A 2 12.07 6.41 -64.61
CA PRO A 2 11.61 6.14 -63.25
C PRO A 2 12.04 7.27 -62.28
N PRO A 3 11.36 7.50 -61.15
CA PRO A 3 11.60 8.66 -60.31
C PRO A 3 12.73 8.48 -59.29
N SER A 4 13.36 9.61 -59.03
CA SER A 4 14.44 9.89 -58.08
C SER A 4 14.01 9.80 -56.61
N GLY A 5 14.97 9.48 -55.73
CA GLY A 5 14.83 9.74 -54.29
C GLY A 5 15.88 9.06 -53.41
N ALA A 6 17.10 9.61 -53.37
CA ALA A 6 18.14 9.23 -52.42
C ALA A 6 17.84 9.84 -51.04
N ASN A 7 17.51 9.00 -50.05
CA ASN A 7 17.30 9.43 -48.66
C ASN A 7 18.53 9.11 -47.81
N ARG A 8 19.25 10.15 -47.39
CA ARG A 8 20.33 10.09 -46.40
C ARG A 8 19.73 9.79 -45.04
N GLN A 9 19.84 8.53 -44.60
CA GLN A 9 19.44 8.13 -43.25
C GLN A 9 20.31 8.87 -42.21
N GLN A 10 19.63 9.67 -41.39
CA GLN A 10 20.18 10.34 -40.21
C GLN A 10 20.55 9.29 -39.14
N PRO A 11 21.67 9.47 -38.41
CA PRO A 11 22.00 8.62 -37.26
C PRO A 11 21.07 8.89 -36.06
N PRO A 12 20.86 7.90 -35.18
CA PRO A 12 19.92 7.97 -34.07
C PRO A 12 20.35 8.99 -32.99
N PRO A 13 19.39 9.65 -32.32
CA PRO A 13 19.67 10.48 -31.15
C PRO A 13 19.94 9.60 -29.93
N GLY A 14 21.12 9.73 -29.30
CA GLY A 14 21.41 9.08 -28.01
C GLY A 14 22.84 8.62 -27.73
N ALA A 15 23.81 8.87 -28.62
CA ALA A 15 25.21 8.52 -28.33
C ALA A 15 25.86 9.53 -27.34
N PRO A 16 26.51 9.08 -26.24
CA PRO A 16 27.21 9.97 -25.32
C PRO A 16 28.45 10.58 -25.99
N ARG A 17 28.64 11.90 -25.87
CA ARG A 17 29.84 12.60 -26.34
C ARG A 17 30.95 12.46 -25.27
N PRO A 18 32.16 11.96 -25.61
CA PRO A 18 33.27 11.97 -24.66
C PRO A 18 33.87 13.38 -24.61
N GLY A 19 33.79 14.07 -23.46
CA GLY A 19 34.56 15.30 -23.25
C GLY A 19 33.95 16.42 -22.39
N ALA A 20 32.83 16.24 -21.69
CA ALA A 20 32.35 17.26 -20.74
C ALA A 20 33.00 17.04 -19.37
N ARG A 21 33.90 17.94 -18.99
CA ARG A 21 34.57 17.98 -17.68
C ARG A 21 33.57 18.57 -16.68
N ASP A 22 33.25 17.82 -15.63
CA ASP A 22 32.36 18.26 -14.55
C ASP A 22 32.92 19.52 -13.88
N ALA A 23 32.22 20.66 -14.06
CA ALA A 23 32.48 21.88 -13.33
C ALA A 23 31.76 21.79 -11.97
N PHE A 24 32.54 21.64 -10.89
CA PHE A 24 32.01 21.73 -9.53
C PHE A 24 31.54 23.17 -9.24
N PRO A 25 30.29 23.39 -8.77
CA PRO A 25 29.87 24.70 -8.29
C PRO A 25 30.58 25.04 -6.97
N GLY A 26 31.03 26.29 -6.84
CA GLY A 26 31.74 26.81 -5.67
C GLY A 26 30.89 26.92 -4.38
N PRO A 27 31.48 27.40 -3.27
CA PRO A 27 30.86 27.35 -1.95
C PRO A 27 29.68 28.33 -1.83
N VAL A 28 28.55 27.83 -1.33
CA VAL A 28 27.37 28.63 -1.00
C VAL A 28 27.55 29.30 0.36
N THR A 29 27.46 30.63 0.42
CA THR A 29 27.48 31.39 1.68
C THR A 29 26.11 31.28 2.34
N ALA A 30 26.04 30.60 3.48
CA ALA A 30 24.81 30.47 4.26
C ALA A 30 24.42 31.82 4.91
N THR A 31 23.21 32.31 4.63
CA THR A 31 22.62 33.44 5.36
C THR A 31 21.85 32.89 6.57
N PRO A 32 22.09 33.36 7.81
CA PRO A 32 21.35 32.89 8.97
C PRO A 32 19.91 33.45 9.01
N PRO A 33 18.91 32.67 9.47
CA PRO A 33 17.56 33.17 9.68
C PRO A 33 17.48 34.10 10.89
N ALA A 34 16.64 35.13 10.78
CA ALA A 34 16.40 36.15 11.80
C ALA A 34 15.82 35.56 13.09
N ALA A 35 16.25 36.14 14.21
CA ALA A 35 15.85 35.80 15.57
C ALA A 35 14.34 35.98 15.82
N GLY A 36 13.81 35.10 16.68
CA GLY A 36 12.39 34.87 16.90
C GLY A 36 11.61 35.99 17.59
N THR A 37 10.31 35.99 17.30
CA THR A 37 9.27 36.70 18.05
C THR A 37 8.71 35.74 19.11
N PRO A 38 8.55 36.13 20.39
CA PRO A 38 7.93 35.28 21.39
C PRO A 38 6.42 35.18 21.16
N SER A 39 5.94 33.97 20.84
CA SER A 39 4.50 33.66 20.84
C SER A 39 4.03 33.43 22.29
N PRO A 40 2.94 34.06 22.76
CA PRO A 40 2.46 33.90 24.12
C PRO A 40 1.92 32.48 24.35
N ALA A 41 2.30 31.93 25.50
CA ALA A 41 1.81 30.67 26.05
C ALA A 41 0.31 30.75 26.36
N ASN A 42 -0.46 29.80 25.81
CA ASN A 42 -1.60 29.09 26.41
C ASN A 42 -2.59 28.63 25.33
N ALA A 43 -2.36 27.44 24.78
CA ALA A 43 -3.41 26.62 24.19
C ALA A 43 -3.35 25.25 24.88
N PRO A 44 -4.44 24.75 25.50
CA PRO A 44 -4.50 23.40 26.04
C PRO A 44 -4.21 22.38 24.93
N GLY A 45 -3.52 21.29 25.30
CA GLY A 45 -2.98 20.28 24.40
C GLY A 45 -3.91 19.83 23.29
N ALA A 46 -3.35 19.72 22.08
CA ALA A 46 -3.95 19.02 20.97
C ALA A 46 -3.46 17.56 20.98
N ASP A 47 -3.74 16.84 22.06
CA ASP A 47 -3.80 15.37 22.07
C ASP A 47 -5.15 14.96 21.50
N THR A 48 -5.31 15.05 20.18
CA THR A 48 -6.55 14.63 19.50
C THR A 48 -6.22 13.96 18.17
N ASP A 49 -5.39 12.92 18.19
CA ASP A 49 -5.07 12.14 16.98
C ASP A 49 -5.46 10.67 17.15
N ALA A 50 -6.73 10.43 17.45
CA ALA A 50 -7.36 9.13 17.27
C ALA A 50 -8.68 9.35 16.53
N MET A 51 -8.67 9.23 15.20
CA MET A 51 -9.90 9.18 14.40
C MET A 51 -10.65 7.89 14.76
N ILE A 52 -11.70 8.02 15.59
CA ILE A 52 -12.59 6.91 15.91
C ILE A 52 -13.53 6.68 14.72
N VAL A 53 -13.21 5.68 13.90
CA VAL A 53 -14.08 5.23 12.80
C VAL A 53 -15.27 4.49 13.41
N GLN A 54 -16.43 5.13 13.35
CA GLN A 54 -17.69 4.54 13.81
C GLN A 54 -18.05 3.33 12.93
N PRO A 55 -18.59 2.24 13.52
CA PRO A 55 -19.02 1.10 12.73
C PRO A 55 -20.22 1.49 11.85
N PRO A 56 -20.27 1.02 10.59
CA PRO A 56 -21.37 1.31 9.69
C PRO A 56 -22.68 0.72 10.23
N THR A 57 -23.78 1.46 10.06
CA THR A 57 -25.13 1.00 10.39
C THR A 57 -25.59 -0.10 9.42
N GLU A 58 -25.14 -0.04 8.16
CA GLU A 58 -25.51 -0.98 7.12
C GLU A 58 -24.29 -1.83 6.72
N LYS A 59 -24.45 -3.15 6.69
CA LYS A 59 -23.39 -4.13 6.42
C LYS A 59 -23.85 -5.09 5.33
N ILE A 60 -23.03 -5.28 4.31
CA ILE A 60 -23.29 -6.26 3.24
C ILE A 60 -22.68 -7.59 3.66
N VAL A 61 -23.50 -8.64 3.74
CA VAL A 61 -23.07 -9.99 4.14
C VAL A 61 -22.46 -10.71 2.95
N ASN A 62 -21.26 -11.25 3.13
CA ASN A 62 -20.57 -12.04 2.12
C ASN A 62 -20.62 -13.54 2.46
N PRO A 63 -21.03 -14.41 1.52
CA PRO A 63 -21.13 -15.85 1.77
C PRO A 63 -19.77 -16.57 1.83
N THR A 64 -18.72 -15.95 1.28
CA THR A 64 -17.38 -16.51 1.17
C THR A 64 -16.37 -15.52 1.74
N ALA A 65 -15.41 -16.02 2.53
CA ALA A 65 -14.23 -15.26 2.95
C ALA A 65 -13.00 -15.79 2.22
N VAL A 66 -12.19 -14.85 1.69
CA VAL A 66 -10.93 -15.14 1.03
C VAL A 66 -9.79 -14.77 1.97
N TYR A 67 -8.91 -15.72 2.26
CA TYR A 67 -7.78 -15.55 3.16
C TYR A 67 -6.45 -15.77 2.43
N ALA A 68 -5.41 -15.10 2.93
CA ALA A 68 -4.03 -15.34 2.55
C ALA A 68 -3.28 -15.93 3.74
N GLY A 69 -2.99 -17.23 3.71
CA GLY A 69 -2.23 -17.93 4.73
C GLY A 69 -0.74 -17.86 4.44
N LEU A 70 0.04 -17.30 5.38
CA LEU A 70 1.50 -17.32 5.36
C LEU A 70 2.02 -18.55 6.12
N ASP A 71 2.63 -19.48 5.40
CA ASP A 71 3.46 -20.50 6.02
C ASP A 71 4.78 -19.87 6.46
N LYS A 72 4.96 -19.73 7.77
CA LYS A 72 6.14 -19.09 8.36
C LYS A 72 7.42 -19.93 8.19
N ILE A 73 7.32 -21.24 7.93
CA ILE A 73 8.49 -22.11 7.74
C ILE A 73 9.02 -21.99 6.31
N THR A 74 8.12 -22.00 5.33
CA THR A 74 8.52 -21.93 3.91
C THR A 74 8.48 -20.52 3.32
N GLY A 75 7.91 -19.55 4.02
CA GLY A 75 7.74 -18.17 3.57
C GLY A 75 6.72 -18.00 2.44
N ARG A 76 5.91 -19.04 2.15
CA ARG A 76 4.93 -19.01 1.06
C ARG A 76 3.58 -18.51 1.54
N ILE A 77 2.97 -17.64 0.73
CA ILE A 77 1.59 -17.18 0.91
C ILE A 77 0.70 -18.01 -0.01
N THR A 78 -0.37 -18.57 0.54
CA THR A 78 -1.40 -19.29 -0.22
C THR A 78 -2.74 -18.60 -0.04
N SER A 79 -3.48 -18.47 -1.12
CA SER A 79 -4.84 -17.94 -1.08
C SER A 79 -5.83 -19.10 -1.00
N PHE A 80 -6.79 -19.03 -0.09
CA PHE A 80 -7.85 -20.02 0.03
C PHE A 80 -9.17 -19.33 0.36
N GLU A 81 -10.24 -19.90 -0.16
CA GLU A 81 -11.60 -19.42 0.05
C GLU A 81 -12.32 -20.37 1.00
N VAL A 82 -13.14 -19.82 1.89
CA VAL A 82 -13.90 -20.59 2.87
C VAL A 82 -15.34 -20.06 2.90
N GLY A 83 -16.32 -20.95 2.77
CA GLY A 83 -17.72 -20.61 2.96
C GLY A 83 -18.01 -20.23 4.41
N MET A 84 -18.98 -19.34 4.66
CA MET A 84 -19.40 -19.00 6.02
C MET A 84 -19.82 -20.26 6.80
N GLY A 85 -19.19 -20.49 7.96
CA GLY A 85 -19.45 -21.66 8.81
C GLY A 85 -18.77 -22.97 8.38
N GLU A 86 -18.06 -22.97 7.25
CA GLU A 86 -17.22 -24.10 6.85
C GLU A 86 -15.83 -24.00 7.49
N THR A 87 -15.16 -25.14 7.64
CA THR A 87 -13.82 -25.20 8.22
C THR A 87 -12.83 -25.68 7.16
N VAL A 88 -11.76 -24.92 6.95
CA VAL A 88 -10.63 -25.30 6.10
C VAL A 88 -9.38 -25.45 6.95
N GLN A 89 -8.53 -26.41 6.59
CA GLN A 89 -7.25 -26.64 7.23
C GLN A 89 -6.12 -25.90 6.50
N PHE A 90 -5.31 -25.16 7.25
CA PHE A 90 -4.08 -24.53 6.80
C PHE A 90 -2.93 -24.94 7.72
N GLY A 91 -2.12 -25.91 7.30
CA GLY A 91 -1.07 -26.50 8.13
C GLY A 91 -1.66 -27.19 9.37
N ALA A 92 -1.31 -26.69 10.56
CA ALA A 92 -1.83 -27.15 11.84
C ALA A 92 -3.03 -26.32 12.34
N LEU A 93 -3.57 -25.40 11.53
CA LEU A 93 -4.69 -24.55 11.90
C LEU A 93 -5.97 -24.97 11.17
N GLN A 94 -7.07 -25.01 11.90
CA GLN A 94 -8.43 -25.05 11.36
C GLN A 94 -9.00 -23.63 11.40
N VAL A 95 -9.46 -23.15 10.26
CA VAL A 95 -9.94 -21.78 10.07
C VAL A 95 -11.41 -21.83 9.70
N THR A 96 -12.25 -21.17 10.50
CA THR A 96 -13.71 -21.16 10.33
C THR A 96 -14.23 -19.71 10.36
N PRO A 97 -14.58 -19.10 9.21
CA PRO A 97 -15.25 -17.80 9.19
C PRO A 97 -16.64 -17.89 9.82
N ARG A 98 -16.95 -16.95 10.71
CA ARG A 98 -18.28 -16.82 11.34
C ARG A 98 -19.01 -15.57 10.88
N ALA A 99 -18.28 -14.55 10.46
CA ALA A 99 -18.84 -13.36 9.85
C ALA A 99 -17.88 -12.80 8.80
N CYS A 100 -18.42 -12.28 7.70
CA CYS A 100 -17.68 -11.52 6.69
C CYS A 100 -18.60 -10.44 6.14
N TYR A 101 -18.22 -9.18 6.37
CA TYR A 101 -19.01 -8.02 5.98
C TYR A 101 -18.19 -7.02 5.19
N THR A 102 -18.80 -6.39 4.19
CA THR A 102 -18.24 -5.26 3.46
C THR A 102 -19.09 -4.01 3.69
N ARG A 103 -18.45 -2.85 3.74
CA ARG A 103 -19.15 -1.56 3.83
C ARG A 103 -19.86 -1.23 2.52
N PRO A 104 -21.00 -0.51 2.56
CA PRO A 104 -21.64 0.01 1.36
C PRO A 104 -20.69 0.88 0.53
N PRO A 105 -20.90 0.97 -0.80
CA PRO A 105 -20.04 1.73 -1.69
C PRO A 105 -20.08 3.25 -1.46
N THR A 106 -21.01 3.73 -0.63
CA THR A 106 -21.13 5.14 -0.23
C THR A 106 -20.10 5.54 0.85
N GLU A 107 -19.40 4.58 1.44
CA GLU A 107 -18.38 4.75 2.47
C GLU A 107 -17.03 4.20 1.98
N PRO A 108 -15.88 4.64 2.52
CA PRO A 108 -14.59 4.02 2.22
C PRO A 108 -14.61 2.49 2.29
N THR A 109 -14.09 1.86 1.24
CA THR A 109 -14.06 0.40 1.10
C THR A 109 -13.34 -0.24 2.27
N ASN A 110 -14.05 -1.12 2.97
CA ASN A 110 -13.49 -1.87 4.08
C ASN A 110 -14.25 -3.19 4.24
N THR A 111 -13.51 -4.28 4.44
CA THR A 111 -14.06 -5.60 4.72
C THR A 111 -13.58 -6.04 6.09
N THR A 112 -14.50 -6.54 6.91
CA THR A 112 -14.22 -7.05 8.25
C THR A 112 -14.73 -8.48 8.35
N SER A 113 -13.92 -9.38 8.90
CA SER A 113 -14.34 -10.75 9.20
C SER A 113 -14.07 -11.12 10.65
N PHE A 114 -14.93 -11.96 11.22
CA PHE A 114 -14.68 -12.67 12.45
C PHE A 114 -14.42 -14.13 12.11
N THR A 115 -13.26 -14.65 12.53
CA THR A 115 -12.78 -15.97 12.14
C THR A 115 -12.35 -16.72 13.40
N GLU A 116 -12.93 -17.90 13.62
CA GLU A 116 -12.48 -18.82 14.65
C GLU A 116 -11.29 -19.61 14.11
N VAL A 117 -10.22 -19.68 14.91
CA VAL A 117 -9.00 -20.40 14.54
C VAL A 117 -8.66 -21.37 15.67
N ASN A 118 -8.61 -22.65 15.33
CA ASN A 118 -8.24 -23.72 16.24
C ASN A 118 -6.93 -24.35 15.79
N GLU A 119 -6.05 -24.64 16.74
CA GLU A 119 -4.84 -25.40 16.47
C GLU A 119 -5.11 -26.89 16.68
N ILE A 120 -4.59 -27.73 15.79
CA ILE A 120 -4.62 -29.18 15.93
C ILE A 120 -3.20 -29.69 16.21
N THR A 121 -3.09 -30.56 17.22
CA THR A 121 -1.86 -31.31 17.48
C THR A 121 -1.85 -32.56 16.60
N LEU A 122 -0.79 -32.72 15.81
CA LEU A 122 -0.51 -33.92 15.02
C LEU A 122 0.26 -34.96 15.85
#